data_AF-A0A1J5RB93-F1
#
_entry.id   AF-A0A1J5RB93-F1
#
_cell.length_a   1.000
_cell.length_b   1.000
_cell.length_c   1.000
_cell.angle_alpha   90.00
_cell.angle_beta   90.00
_cell.angle_gamma   90.00
#
_symmetry.space_group_name_H-M   'P 1'
#
loop_
_entity.id
_entity.type
_entity.pdbx_description
1 polymer ?
#
loop_
_entity_poly.entity_id
_entity_poly.type
_entity_poly.pdbx_seq_one_letter_code
_entity_poly.pdbx_strand_id
1 'polypeptide(L)'
;MSTLSVSRRKRILSHPLLWPLVTLALILVINASLNQGFWILKWRDGHLYGSVIDILNRSAPLMLVSLGMTLVIATRGIDISVGAVVAISASVAALMIGGTLVIHDGVASHVSRFPMPLAIGCALLVALFCGLWNGLLVAKIGLQPIIATLILMVAGRGIVHSERVPDDLRTRAWTSHGLQLWVALPRQHEEDPPSFHHAAATDLPATILGAVHVRVLLGRAFGLTSPVPVPSPMAYAHASWREAGPWRITADYAERAVYPVRGTLDIHGTTLEPGQMALLAPGVEVDVRAEAGTEAVLIAGEPLDGPRHIWWNFASSRRERLEQAKADWAAQRFATIPGDAVERIPLP
;
A
#
# COMPACT_ATOMS: atom_id res chain seq x y z
N MET A 1 46.83 8.77 -20.88
CA MET A 1 45.90 9.70 -20.21
C MET A 1 44.40 9.43 -20.51
N SER A 2 43.98 8.21 -20.90
CA SER A 2 42.59 7.97 -21.38
C SER A 2 41.75 6.95 -20.58
N THR A 3 42.32 6.20 -19.62
CA THR A 3 41.61 5.13 -18.91
C THR A 3 40.89 5.60 -17.63
N LEU A 4 41.31 6.70 -17.02
CA LEU A 4 40.70 7.26 -15.81
C LEU A 4 39.39 8.04 -16.09
N SER A 5 39.14 8.50 -17.33
CA SER A 5 37.93 9.30 -17.64
C SER A 5 36.69 8.45 -17.93
N VAL A 6 36.87 7.23 -18.45
CA VAL A 6 35.79 6.30 -18.80
C VAL A 6 35.11 5.75 -17.54
N SER A 7 35.87 5.51 -16.45
CA SER A 7 35.31 5.02 -15.18
C SER A 7 34.47 6.08 -14.46
N ARG A 8 34.88 7.36 -14.53
CA ARG A 8 34.09 8.49 -14.01
C ARG A 8 32.79 8.69 -14.78
N ARG A 9 32.82 8.62 -16.12
CA ARG A 9 31.59 8.76 -16.93
C ARG A 9 30.56 7.67 -16.63
N LYS A 10 30.98 6.41 -16.53
CA LYS A 10 30.07 5.31 -16.15
C LYS A 10 29.48 5.52 -14.75
N ARG A 11 30.29 5.99 -13.79
CA ARG A 11 29.85 6.27 -12.41
C ARG A 11 28.83 7.42 -12.32
N ILE A 12 29.00 8.46 -13.14
CA ILE A 12 28.06 9.59 -13.21
C ILE A 12 26.74 9.14 -13.85
N LEU A 13 26.82 8.41 -14.98
CA LEU A 13 25.65 7.90 -15.71
C LEU A 13 24.81 6.88 -14.93
N SER A 14 25.41 6.19 -13.95
CA SER A 14 24.72 5.25 -13.06
C SER A 14 24.18 5.90 -11.79
N HIS A 15 24.36 7.21 -11.58
CA HIS A 15 23.95 7.84 -10.32
C HIS A 15 22.42 8.04 -10.28
N PRO A 16 21.72 7.61 -9.23
CA PRO A 16 20.25 7.63 -9.17
C PRO A 16 19.65 9.04 -9.26
N LEU A 17 20.41 10.08 -8.88
CA LEU A 17 19.98 11.49 -8.98
C LEU A 17 20.22 12.12 -10.36
N LEU A 18 20.94 11.47 -11.28
CA LEU A 18 21.32 12.09 -12.55
C LEU A 18 20.08 12.44 -13.37
N TRP A 19 19.22 11.45 -13.63
CA TRP A 19 18.04 11.64 -14.46
C TRP A 19 17.02 12.62 -13.87
N PRO A 20 16.68 12.58 -12.57
CA PRO A 20 15.86 13.62 -11.94
C PRO A 20 16.41 15.04 -12.11
N LEU A 21 17.72 15.24 -11.94
CA LEU A 21 18.36 16.54 -12.09
C LEU A 21 18.36 17.01 -13.56
N VAL A 22 18.60 16.09 -14.51
CA VAL A 22 18.52 16.38 -15.94
C VAL A 22 17.10 16.79 -16.34
N THR A 23 16.10 16.05 -15.88
CA THR A 23 14.68 16.35 -16.14
C THR A 23 14.29 17.70 -15.55
N LEU A 24 14.70 18.00 -14.31
CA LEU A 24 14.45 19.29 -13.68
C LEU A 24 15.10 20.44 -14.48
N ALA A 25 16.36 20.28 -14.88
CA ALA A 25 17.06 21.27 -15.69
C ALA A 25 16.35 21.50 -17.03
N LEU A 26 15.92 20.42 -17.71
CA LEU A 26 15.19 20.50 -18.97
C LEU A 26 13.86 21.27 -18.80
N ILE A 27 13.10 20.97 -17.75
CA ILE A 27 11.83 21.65 -17.45
C ILE A 27 12.06 23.14 -17.18
N LEU A 28 13.11 23.51 -16.43
CA LEU A 28 13.43 24.92 -16.17
C LEU A 28 13.82 25.66 -17.46
N VAL A 29 14.59 25.03 -18.34
CA VAL A 29 14.97 25.61 -19.65
C VAL A 29 13.75 25.80 -20.55
N ILE A 30 12.87 24.80 -20.62
CA ILE A 30 11.63 24.90 -21.41
C ILE A 30 10.77 26.06 -20.88
N ASN A 31 10.54 26.14 -19.56
CA ASN A 31 9.76 27.23 -18.97
C ASN A 31 10.37 28.61 -19.23
N ALA A 32 11.69 28.72 -19.14
CA ALA A 32 12.41 29.95 -19.47
C ALA A 32 12.28 30.35 -20.94
N SER A 33 12.28 29.37 -21.86
CA SER A 33 12.14 29.64 -23.30
C SER A 33 10.73 30.09 -23.69
N LEU A 34 9.71 29.58 -22.98
CA LEU A 34 8.30 29.91 -23.23
C LEU A 34 7.85 31.19 -22.51
N ASN A 35 8.50 31.54 -21.39
CA ASN A 35 8.15 32.71 -20.60
C ASN A 35 9.36 33.61 -20.39
N GLN A 36 9.38 34.73 -21.11
CA GLN A 36 10.46 35.73 -21.06
C GLN A 36 10.67 36.34 -19.66
N GLY A 37 9.65 36.30 -18.80
CA GLY A 37 9.71 36.78 -17.42
C GLY A 37 10.13 35.74 -16.38
N PHE A 38 10.42 34.50 -16.78
CA PHE A 38 10.59 33.38 -15.86
C PHE A 38 11.70 33.60 -14.81
N TRP A 39 12.83 34.17 -15.24
CA TRP A 39 13.98 34.46 -14.37
C TRP A 39 13.93 35.85 -13.72
N ILE A 40 12.91 36.65 -14.03
CA ILE A 40 12.82 38.01 -13.51
C ILE A 40 12.36 37.96 -12.05
N LEU A 41 13.22 38.45 -11.17
CA LEU A 41 12.93 38.63 -9.76
C LEU A 41 12.63 40.11 -9.49
N LYS A 42 11.57 40.37 -8.73
CA LYS A 42 11.14 41.72 -8.35
C LYS A 42 11.05 41.82 -6.84
N TRP A 43 11.62 42.87 -6.27
CA TRP A 43 11.43 43.20 -4.86
C TRP A 43 10.25 44.14 -4.71
N ARG A 44 9.28 43.82 -3.85
CA ARG A 44 8.12 44.65 -3.59
C ARG A 44 7.69 44.52 -2.13
N ASP A 45 7.49 45.63 -1.44
CA ASP A 45 6.99 45.68 -0.06
C ASP A 45 7.77 44.75 0.91
N GLY A 46 9.09 44.70 0.76
CA GLY A 46 9.97 43.85 1.59
C GLY A 46 10.05 42.38 1.18
N HIS A 47 9.36 41.97 0.12
CA HIS A 47 9.29 40.58 -0.33
C HIS A 47 9.83 40.40 -1.75
N LEU A 48 10.40 39.22 -2.01
CA LEU A 48 10.91 38.82 -3.31
C LEU A 48 9.81 38.08 -4.09
N TYR A 49 9.55 38.49 -5.33
CA TYR A 49 8.56 37.92 -6.24
C TYR A 49 9.21 37.45 -7.53
N GLY A 50 8.62 36.44 -8.17
CA GLY A 50 9.04 35.94 -9.48
C GLY A 50 8.66 34.47 -9.63
N SER A 51 8.61 33.97 -10.86
CA SER A 51 8.13 32.60 -11.14
C SER A 51 8.94 31.52 -10.42
N VAL A 52 10.25 31.69 -10.28
CA VAL A 52 11.11 30.78 -9.51
C VAL A 52 10.75 30.78 -8.01
N ILE A 53 10.47 31.97 -7.45
CA ILE A 53 10.07 32.09 -6.05
C ILE A 53 8.70 31.48 -5.82
N ASP A 54 7.76 31.67 -6.75
CA ASP A 54 6.44 31.04 -6.70
C ASP A 54 6.54 29.51 -6.78
N ILE A 55 7.40 28.97 -7.65
CA ILE A 55 7.67 27.54 -7.74
C ILE A 55 8.22 27.02 -6.41
N LEU A 56 9.21 27.70 -5.83
CA LEU A 56 9.78 27.30 -4.54
C LEU A 56 8.75 27.35 -3.42
N ASN A 57 7.96 28.42 -3.33
CA ASN A 57 6.92 28.57 -2.32
C ASN A 57 5.81 27.53 -2.46
N ARG A 58 5.36 27.24 -3.69
CA ARG A 58 4.34 26.22 -3.96
C ARG A 58 4.87 24.80 -3.76
N SER A 59 6.17 24.59 -3.94
CA SER A 59 6.83 23.28 -3.74
C SER A 59 7.28 23.05 -2.31
N ALA A 60 7.41 24.10 -1.49
CA ALA A 60 7.91 24.01 -0.12
C ALA A 60 7.14 23.01 0.76
N PRO A 61 5.79 22.92 0.72
CA PRO A 61 5.06 21.91 1.50
C PRO A 61 5.47 20.48 1.11
N LEU A 62 5.49 20.18 -0.20
CA LEU A 62 5.90 18.88 -0.72
C LEU A 62 7.37 18.56 -0.38
N MET A 63 8.26 19.54 -0.45
CA MET A 63 9.67 19.38 -0.08
C MET A 63 9.86 19.07 1.41
N LEU A 64 9.15 19.78 2.29
CA LEU A 64 9.21 19.55 3.74
C LEU A 64 8.66 18.17 4.12
N VAL A 65 7.53 17.79 3.52
CA VAL A 65 6.92 16.46 3.74
C VAL A 65 7.82 15.34 3.22
N SER A 66 8.35 15.48 2.00
CA SER A 66 9.24 14.47 1.40
C SER A 66 10.55 14.31 2.16
N LEU A 67 11.13 15.39 2.71
CA LEU A 67 12.31 15.32 3.57
C LEU A 67 12.03 14.47 4.82
N GLY A 68 10.90 14.73 5.49
CA GLY A 68 10.48 13.95 6.67
C GLY A 68 10.22 12.47 6.32
N MET A 69 9.47 12.23 5.25
CA MET A 69 9.19 10.88 4.74
C MET A 69 10.45 10.09 4.37
N THR A 70 11.47 10.75 3.81
CA THR A 70 12.74 10.11 3.43
C THR A 70 13.44 9.50 4.65
N LEU A 71 13.45 10.21 5.78
CA LEU A 71 14.07 9.73 7.01
C LEU A 71 13.30 8.54 7.62
N VAL A 72 11.98 8.57 7.54
CA VAL A 72 11.11 7.48 8.03
C VAL A 72 11.28 6.23 7.17
N ILE A 73 11.28 6.37 5.84
CA ILE A 73 11.51 5.27 4.89
C ILE A 73 12.88 4.65 5.11
N ALA A 74 13.92 5.47 5.30
CA ALA A 74 15.27 5.00 5.54
C ALA A 74 15.43 4.19 6.84
N THR A 75 14.54 4.36 7.82
CA THR A 75 14.71 3.77 9.16
C THR A 75 13.75 2.62 9.47
N ARG A 76 12.47 2.66 9.05
CA ARG A 76 11.47 1.64 9.43
C ARG A 76 10.37 1.35 8.39
N GLY A 77 10.50 1.83 7.15
CA GLY A 77 9.51 1.58 6.09
C GLY A 77 8.53 2.74 5.88
N ILE A 78 7.41 2.49 5.19
CA ILE A 78 6.57 3.57 4.66
C ILE A 78 5.45 3.95 5.64
N ASP A 79 5.55 5.14 6.25
CA ASP A 79 4.52 5.71 7.13
C ASP A 79 3.51 6.54 6.33
N ILE A 80 2.21 6.42 6.63
CA ILE A 80 1.13 7.20 6.00
C ILE A 80 0.72 8.36 6.91
N SER A 81 1.08 8.30 8.19
CA SER A 81 0.65 9.28 9.20
C SER A 81 1.20 10.68 8.94
N VAL A 82 2.33 10.84 8.24
CA VAL A 82 2.95 12.15 7.99
C VAL A 82 1.97 13.10 7.29
N GLY A 83 1.18 12.60 6.33
CA GLY A 83 0.13 13.38 5.68
C GLY A 83 -0.99 13.80 6.65
N ALA A 84 -1.40 12.89 7.55
CA ALA A 84 -2.40 13.18 8.57
C ALA A 84 -1.88 14.19 9.63
N VAL A 85 -0.62 14.08 10.04
CA VAL A 85 0.04 15.02 10.96
C VAL A 85 0.08 16.42 10.35
N VAL A 86 0.43 16.52 9.06
CA VAL A 86 0.41 17.79 8.31
C VAL A 86 -0.99 18.36 8.24
N ALA A 87 -2.00 17.55 7.90
CA ALA A 87 -3.38 17.99 7.83
C ALA A 87 -3.89 18.52 9.18
N ILE A 88 -3.66 17.78 10.28
CA ILE A 88 -4.06 18.20 11.63
C ILE A 88 -3.34 19.49 12.02
N SER A 89 -2.03 19.59 11.80
CA SER A 89 -1.25 20.80 12.09
C SER A 89 -1.74 22.00 11.28
N ALA A 90 -2.02 21.82 9.98
CA ALA A 90 -2.54 22.85 9.10
C ALA A 90 -3.96 23.29 9.51
N SER A 91 -4.83 22.37 9.92
CA SER A 91 -6.16 22.69 10.45
C SER A 91 -6.07 23.51 11.73
N VAL A 92 -5.17 23.16 12.65
CA VAL A 92 -4.93 23.95 13.88
C VAL A 92 -4.42 25.35 13.54
N ALA A 93 -3.44 25.45 12.64
CA ALA A 93 -2.93 26.74 12.18
C ALA A 93 -4.06 27.58 11.54
N ALA A 94 -4.85 27.00 10.65
CA ALA A 94 -5.96 27.69 9.99
C ALA A 94 -7.05 28.14 10.97
N LEU A 95 -7.41 27.32 11.95
CA LEU A 95 -8.37 27.67 12.99
C LEU A 95 -7.90 28.82 13.89
N MET A 96 -6.59 28.87 14.18
CA MET A 96 -6.01 29.92 15.03
C MET A 96 -5.76 31.23 14.28
N ILE A 97 -5.46 31.14 12.98
CA ILE A 97 -5.34 32.30 12.10
C ILE A 97 -6.72 32.87 11.76
N GLY A 98 -7.74 32.01 11.64
CA GLY A 98 -9.13 32.41 11.39
C GLY A 98 -9.59 33.51 12.35
N GLY A 99 -10.24 34.54 11.82
CA GLY A 99 -10.46 35.79 12.54
C GLY A 99 -11.66 36.58 12.03
N THR A 100 -11.93 37.72 12.67
CA THR A 100 -13.06 38.59 12.35
C THR A 100 -12.62 39.75 11.47
N LEU A 101 -13.52 40.17 10.58
CA LEU A 101 -13.31 41.33 9.71
C LEU A 101 -13.53 42.60 10.53
N VAL A 102 -12.45 43.35 10.79
CA VAL A 102 -12.49 44.59 11.57
C VAL A 102 -12.15 45.75 10.65
N ILE A 103 -13.03 46.75 10.62
CA ILE A 103 -12.81 47.98 9.85
C ILE A 103 -11.97 48.92 10.70
N HIS A 104 -10.76 49.21 10.25
CA HIS A 104 -9.92 50.28 10.78
C HIS A 104 -9.80 51.35 9.71
N ASP A 105 -10.20 52.58 10.05
CA ASP A 105 -10.12 53.76 9.17
C ASP A 105 -10.77 53.57 7.78
N GLY A 106 -11.90 52.87 7.73
CA GLY A 106 -12.64 52.60 6.49
C GLY A 106 -12.08 51.45 5.64
N VAL A 107 -10.99 50.80 6.06
CA VAL A 107 -10.41 49.63 5.38
C VAL A 107 -10.73 48.36 6.15
N ALA A 108 -11.36 47.40 5.48
CA ALA A 108 -11.61 46.07 6.01
C ALA A 108 -10.28 45.30 6.18
N SER A 109 -9.89 45.04 7.42
CA SER A 109 -8.70 44.25 7.75
C SER A 109 -9.10 42.95 8.45
N HIS A 110 -8.54 41.82 8.02
CA HIS A 110 -8.73 40.55 8.71
C HIS A 110 -7.75 40.48 9.87
N VAL A 111 -8.27 40.48 11.10
CA VAL A 111 -7.46 40.36 12.31
C VAL A 111 -7.53 38.92 12.79
N SER A 112 -6.38 38.25 12.86
CA SER A 112 -6.31 36.87 13.35
C SER A 112 -6.79 36.78 14.79
N ARG A 113 -7.53 35.73 15.13
CA ARG A 113 -8.07 35.55 16.49
C ARG A 113 -6.97 35.41 17.55
N PHE A 114 -5.80 34.91 17.14
CA PHE A 114 -4.63 34.75 17.99
C PHE A 114 -3.38 35.40 17.35
N PRO A 115 -2.37 35.78 18.16
CA PRO A 115 -1.09 36.24 17.64
C PRO A 115 -0.42 35.17 16.75
N MET A 116 0.14 35.57 15.61
CA MET A 116 0.78 34.64 14.67
C MET A 116 1.86 33.74 15.30
N PRO A 117 2.73 34.23 16.21
CA PRO A 117 3.70 33.35 16.88
C PRO A 117 3.03 32.23 17.70
N LEU A 118 1.87 32.52 18.29
CA LEU A 118 1.10 31.54 19.07
C LEU A 118 0.47 30.49 18.14
N ALA A 119 -0.11 30.91 17.01
CA ALA A 119 -0.67 29.99 16.03
C ALA A 119 0.40 29.02 15.47
N ILE A 120 1.58 29.55 15.12
CA ILE A 120 2.72 28.74 14.67
C ILE A 120 3.19 27.79 15.77
N GLY A 121 3.37 28.29 16.99
CA GLY A 121 3.80 27.49 18.13
C GLY A 121 2.85 26.32 18.42
N CYS A 122 1.54 26.56 18.43
CA CYS A 122 0.53 25.53 18.63
C CYS A 122 0.51 24.51 17.49
N ALA A 123 0.59 24.94 16.23
CA ALA A 123 0.63 24.04 15.09
C ALA A 123 1.85 23.10 15.12
N LEU A 124 3.03 23.62 15.51
CA LEU A 124 4.25 22.84 15.69
C LEU A 124 4.14 21.86 16.86
N LEU A 125 3.57 22.29 17.99
CA LEU A 125 3.36 21.42 19.16
C LEU A 125 2.42 20.26 18.85
N VAL A 126 1.31 20.52 18.15
CA VAL A 126 0.37 19.48 17.72
C VAL A 126 1.06 18.52 16.75
N ALA A 127 1.80 19.04 15.77
CA ALA A 127 2.56 18.21 14.84
C ALA A 127 3.56 17.30 15.56
N LEU A 128 4.30 17.85 16.54
CA LEU A 128 5.26 17.10 17.35
C LEU A 128 4.57 16.01 18.17
N PHE A 129 3.45 16.33 18.82
CA PHE A 129 2.72 15.37 19.63
C PHE A 129 2.14 14.23 18.80
N CYS A 130 1.45 14.55 17.70
CA CYS A 130 0.91 13.54 16.78
C CYS A 130 2.04 12.70 16.17
N GLY A 131 3.15 13.33 15.78
CA GLY A 131 4.33 12.64 15.25
C GLY A 131 4.99 11.70 16.25
N LEU A 132 5.17 12.13 17.50
CA LEU A 132 5.73 11.29 18.58
C LEU A 132 4.79 10.14 18.92
N TRP A 133 3.48 10.38 18.99
CA TRP A 133 2.49 9.35 19.23
C TRP A 133 2.51 8.30 18.12
N ASN A 134 2.49 8.74 16.86
CA ASN A 134 2.56 7.83 15.73
C ASN A 134 3.90 7.06 15.70
N GLY A 135 5.02 7.76 15.92
CA GLY A 135 6.34 7.15 16.02
C GLY A 135 6.42 6.10 17.11
N LEU A 136 5.77 6.32 18.26
CA LEU A 136 5.66 5.34 19.35
C LEU A 136 4.85 4.11 18.93
N LEU A 137 3.69 4.31 18.28
CA LEU A 137 2.84 3.23 17.77
C LEU A 137 3.60 2.34 16.78
N VAL A 138 4.36 2.94 15.87
CA VAL A 138 5.15 2.21 14.88
C VAL A 138 6.38 1.54 15.54
N ALA A 139 7.11 2.26 16.38
CA ALA A 139 8.40 1.81 16.92
C ALA A 139 8.30 0.79 18.06
N LYS A 140 7.29 0.90 18.93
CA LYS A 140 7.12 0.04 20.11
C LYS A 140 5.95 -0.92 19.99
N ILE A 141 4.84 -0.47 19.40
CA ILE A 141 3.61 -1.27 19.33
C ILE A 141 3.58 -2.11 18.05
N GLY A 142 4.43 -1.81 17.07
CA GLY A 142 4.58 -2.61 15.85
C GLY A 142 3.39 -2.50 14.90
N LEU A 143 2.62 -1.41 14.99
CA LEU A 143 1.46 -1.17 14.13
C LEU A 143 1.96 -0.91 12.69
N GLN A 144 1.92 -1.94 11.85
CA GLN A 144 2.32 -1.82 10.46
C GLN A 144 1.19 -1.15 9.68
N PRO A 145 1.45 -0.06 8.93
CA PRO A 145 0.36 0.67 8.28
C PRO A 145 -0.37 -0.14 7.23
N ILE A 146 0.25 -1.11 6.55
CA ILE A 146 -0.35 -1.88 5.47
C ILE A 146 0.32 -3.26 5.34
N ILE A 147 -0.49 -4.33 5.44
CA ILE A 147 -0.17 -5.77 5.45
C ILE A 147 0.99 -6.13 6.37
N ALA A 148 0.66 -6.68 7.54
CA ALA A 148 1.66 -7.07 8.53
C ALA A 148 2.49 -8.28 8.07
N THR A 149 1.80 -9.29 7.54
CA THR A 149 2.38 -10.59 7.21
C THR A 149 1.53 -11.28 6.15
N LEU A 150 2.12 -12.26 5.47
CA LEU A 150 1.43 -13.24 4.64
C LEU A 150 1.69 -14.63 5.21
N ILE A 151 0.63 -15.43 5.29
CA ILE A 151 0.70 -16.85 5.58
C ILE A 151 0.18 -17.62 4.37
N LEU A 152 1.00 -18.55 3.87
CA LEU A 152 0.56 -19.56 2.90
C LEU A 152 0.62 -20.92 3.57
N MET A 153 -0.54 -21.56 3.67
CA MET A 153 -0.66 -22.94 4.11
C MET A 153 -1.10 -23.81 2.93
N VAL A 154 -0.26 -24.78 2.56
CA VAL A 154 -0.57 -25.77 1.54
C VAL A 154 -1.09 -27.02 2.24
N ALA A 155 -2.37 -27.35 2.02
CA ALA A 155 -2.99 -28.51 2.65
C ALA A 155 -2.55 -29.85 2.05
N GLY A 156 -2.34 -29.90 0.73
CA GLY A 156 -1.95 -31.11 0.00
C GLY A 156 -2.83 -32.32 0.35
N ARG A 157 -2.20 -33.46 0.68
CA ARG A 157 -2.90 -34.70 1.06
C ARG A 157 -3.77 -34.59 2.32
N GLY A 158 -3.64 -33.50 3.10
CA GLY A 158 -4.45 -33.23 4.27
C GLY A 158 -3.69 -32.53 5.40
N ILE A 159 -4.32 -31.52 6.01
CA ILE A 159 -3.85 -30.84 7.21
C ILE A 159 -5.01 -30.56 8.17
N VAL A 160 -4.73 -30.57 9.47
CA VAL A 160 -5.63 -30.09 10.51
C VAL A 160 -4.95 -28.90 11.18
N HIS A 161 -5.68 -27.80 11.31
CA HIS A 161 -5.14 -26.55 11.87
C HIS A 161 -6.21 -25.83 12.69
N SER A 162 -5.77 -24.86 13.49
CA SER A 162 -6.63 -23.98 14.26
C SER A 162 -6.09 -22.55 14.15
N GLU A 163 -6.97 -21.60 13.89
CA GLU A 163 -6.65 -20.17 13.87
C GLU A 163 -7.31 -19.52 15.09
N ARG A 164 -6.49 -19.10 16.06
CA ARG A 164 -6.97 -18.60 17.36
C ARG A 164 -6.40 -17.23 17.66
N VAL A 165 -7.17 -16.48 18.44
CA VAL A 165 -6.67 -15.27 19.11
C VAL A 165 -5.60 -15.69 20.12
N PRO A 166 -4.39 -15.11 20.06
CA PRO A 166 -3.35 -15.31 21.05
C PRO A 166 -3.84 -15.02 22.47
N ASP A 167 -3.40 -15.80 23.46
CA ASP A 167 -3.91 -15.71 24.84
C ASP A 167 -3.66 -14.33 25.48
N ASP A 168 -2.58 -13.65 25.11
CA ASP A 168 -2.22 -12.31 25.57
C ASP A 168 -3.15 -11.20 25.02
N LEU A 169 -3.85 -11.48 23.92
CA LEU A 169 -4.81 -10.56 23.29
C LEU A 169 -6.26 -10.83 23.72
N ARG A 170 -6.57 -11.99 24.30
CA ARG A 170 -7.93 -12.38 24.66
C ARG A 170 -8.63 -11.43 25.64
N THR A 171 -7.87 -10.77 26.50
CA THR A 171 -8.40 -9.86 27.54
C THR A 171 -8.40 -8.38 27.12
N ARG A 172 -7.95 -8.08 25.89
CA ARG A 172 -7.81 -6.70 25.39
C ARG A 172 -8.75 -6.47 24.21
N ALA A 173 -9.20 -5.23 24.05
CA ALA A 173 -9.86 -4.83 22.81
C ALA A 173 -8.81 -4.84 21.69
N TRP A 174 -9.06 -5.61 20.63
CA TRP A 174 -8.19 -5.71 19.46
C TRP A 174 -9.05 -5.81 18.20
N THR A 175 -8.48 -5.41 17.06
CA THR A 175 -9.12 -5.47 15.75
C THR A 175 -8.24 -6.28 14.81
N SER A 176 -8.80 -7.33 14.20
CA SER A 176 -8.18 -8.04 13.08
C SER A 176 -8.75 -7.52 11.78
N HIS A 177 -7.88 -7.31 10.80
CA HIS A 177 -8.30 -7.09 9.42
C HIS A 177 -7.45 -7.99 8.53
N GLY A 178 -8.09 -8.93 7.86
CA GLY A 178 -7.41 -9.93 7.06
C GLY A 178 -8.33 -10.48 5.98
N LEU A 179 -7.73 -11.00 4.92
CA LEU A 179 -8.40 -11.74 3.87
C LEU A 179 -7.91 -13.18 3.93
N GLN A 180 -8.84 -14.12 3.87
CA GLN A 180 -8.54 -15.55 3.76
C GLN A 180 -9.03 -16.03 2.41
N LEU A 181 -8.11 -16.62 1.64
CA LEU A 181 -8.38 -17.12 0.30
C LEU A 181 -7.97 -18.59 0.23
N TRP A 182 -8.76 -19.39 -0.47
CA TRP A 182 -8.41 -20.77 -0.80
C TRP A 182 -8.04 -20.85 -2.27
N VAL A 183 -6.85 -21.39 -2.53
CA VAL A 183 -6.36 -21.63 -3.88
C VAL A 183 -6.33 -23.13 -4.11
N ALA A 184 -7.10 -23.58 -5.10
CA ALA A 184 -7.08 -24.98 -5.50
C ALA A 184 -5.70 -25.37 -6.08
N LEU A 185 -5.20 -26.54 -5.71
CA LEU A 185 -3.91 -27.05 -6.19
C LEU A 185 -4.04 -27.68 -7.58
N PRO A 186 -3.04 -27.53 -8.47
CA PRO A 186 -2.91 -28.35 -9.68
C PRO A 186 -2.90 -29.84 -9.34
N ARG A 187 -3.33 -30.71 -10.26
CA ARG A 187 -3.61 -32.13 -9.96
C ARG A 187 -2.37 -32.84 -9.44
N GLN A 188 -1.22 -32.50 -10.01
CA GLN A 188 0.08 -33.07 -9.63
C GLN A 188 0.50 -32.73 -8.19
N HIS A 189 -0.09 -31.70 -7.57
CA HIS A 189 0.24 -31.22 -6.22
C HIS A 189 -0.83 -31.58 -5.17
N GLU A 190 -1.96 -32.19 -5.55
CA GLU A 190 -3.06 -32.48 -4.62
C GLU A 190 -2.68 -33.42 -3.47
N GLU A 191 -1.70 -34.30 -3.68
CA GLU A 191 -1.27 -35.28 -2.68
C GLU A 191 0.12 -34.97 -2.10
N ASP A 192 0.66 -33.78 -2.38
CA ASP A 192 1.91 -33.34 -1.78
C ASP A 192 1.79 -33.28 -0.25
N PRO A 193 2.89 -33.43 0.51
CA PRO A 193 2.88 -33.20 1.94
C PRO A 193 2.44 -31.76 2.26
N PRO A 194 1.70 -31.53 3.36
CA PRO A 194 1.32 -30.19 3.75
C PRO A 194 2.55 -29.33 4.07
N SER A 195 2.48 -28.04 3.77
CA SER A 195 3.55 -27.08 4.05
C SER A 195 2.99 -25.76 4.58
N PHE A 196 3.85 -24.98 5.24
CA PHE A 196 3.51 -23.69 5.81
C PHE A 196 4.64 -22.70 5.55
N HIS A 197 4.27 -21.53 5.04
CA HIS A 197 5.19 -20.44 4.75
C HIS A 197 4.66 -19.15 5.38
N HIS A 198 5.55 -18.43 6.05
CA HIS A 198 5.28 -17.12 6.59
C HIS A 198 6.26 -16.12 5.98
N ALA A 199 5.74 -14.99 5.50
CA ALA A 199 6.54 -13.87 5.02
C ALA A 199 6.15 -12.60 5.78
N ALA A 200 7.13 -11.90 6.33
CA ALA A 200 6.90 -10.58 6.91
C ALA A 200 6.72 -9.54 5.80
N ALA A 201 6.06 -8.42 6.09
CA ALA A 201 5.91 -7.33 5.13
C ALA A 201 7.23 -6.86 4.53
N THR A 202 8.33 -6.89 5.28
CA THR A 202 9.66 -6.49 4.81
C THR A 202 10.23 -7.40 3.73
N ASP A 203 9.77 -8.65 3.68
CA ASP A 203 10.26 -9.67 2.75
C ASP A 203 9.49 -9.65 1.42
N LEU A 204 8.30 -9.02 1.42
CA LEU A 204 7.42 -8.96 0.26
C LEU A 204 7.79 -7.78 -0.64
N PRO A 205 8.08 -7.98 -1.93
CA PRO A 205 8.51 -6.90 -2.81
C PRO A 205 7.37 -5.92 -3.07
N ALA A 206 7.71 -4.64 -3.16
CA ALA A 206 6.77 -3.57 -3.45
C ALA A 206 7.35 -2.56 -4.45
N THR A 207 6.47 -1.88 -5.17
CA THR A 207 6.81 -0.82 -6.12
C THR A 207 5.72 0.25 -6.13
N ILE A 208 6.00 1.37 -6.78
CA ILE A 208 5.06 2.47 -7.00
C ILE A 208 4.77 2.56 -8.50
N LEU A 209 3.49 2.48 -8.85
CA LEU A 209 2.96 2.55 -10.21
C LEU A 209 2.06 3.77 -10.32
N GLY A 210 2.62 4.92 -10.69
CA GLY A 210 1.88 6.18 -10.69
C GLY A 210 1.41 6.55 -9.29
N ALA A 211 0.09 6.61 -9.08
CA ALA A 211 -0.52 6.95 -7.78
C ALA A 211 -0.61 5.75 -6.80
N VAL A 212 -0.32 4.53 -7.27
CA VAL A 212 -0.58 3.30 -6.52
C VAL A 212 0.70 2.68 -6.01
N HIS A 213 0.73 2.41 -4.71
CA HIS A 213 1.72 1.57 -4.09
C HIS A 213 1.24 0.12 -4.13
N VAL A 214 2.00 -0.73 -4.82
CA VAL A 214 1.65 -2.15 -4.99
C VAL A 214 2.66 -3.02 -4.28
N ARG A 215 2.18 -3.99 -3.51
CA ARG A 215 2.99 -5.04 -2.88
C ARG A 215 2.57 -6.40 -3.41
N VAL A 216 3.51 -7.17 -3.94
CA VAL A 216 3.24 -8.53 -4.43
C VAL A 216 3.38 -9.51 -3.28
N LEU A 217 2.26 -10.09 -2.88
CA LEU A 217 2.12 -10.99 -1.74
C LEU A 217 2.46 -12.43 -2.16
N LEU A 218 1.82 -12.93 -3.22
CA LEU A 218 2.10 -14.25 -3.81
C LEU A 218 2.42 -14.12 -5.30
N GLY A 219 3.30 -15.01 -5.78
CA GLY A 219 3.60 -15.15 -7.19
C GLY A 219 4.30 -13.94 -7.81
N ARG A 220 3.93 -13.57 -9.05
CA ARG A 220 4.64 -12.58 -9.85
C ARG A 220 3.70 -11.58 -10.52
N ALA A 221 3.95 -10.30 -10.32
CA ALA A 221 3.26 -9.20 -11.02
C ALA A 221 4.15 -7.96 -11.08
N PHE A 222 3.93 -7.09 -12.07
CA PHE A 222 4.62 -5.80 -12.19
C PHE A 222 6.16 -5.89 -12.20
N GLY A 223 6.70 -6.99 -12.74
CA GLY A 223 8.14 -7.28 -12.76
C GLY A 223 8.72 -7.73 -11.40
N LEU A 224 7.92 -7.80 -10.35
CA LEU A 224 8.30 -8.25 -9.02
C LEU A 224 7.91 -9.71 -8.80
N THR A 225 8.64 -10.42 -7.93
CA THR A 225 8.38 -11.82 -7.60
C THR A 225 8.46 -12.03 -6.10
N SER A 226 7.37 -12.49 -5.50
CA SER A 226 7.32 -12.83 -4.07
C SER A 226 8.26 -14.00 -3.77
N PRO A 227 8.94 -14.01 -2.61
CA PRO A 227 9.77 -15.16 -2.20
C PRO A 227 8.94 -16.37 -1.77
N VAL A 228 7.62 -16.22 -1.60
CA VAL A 228 6.74 -17.31 -1.16
C VAL A 228 6.48 -18.27 -2.33
N PRO A 229 6.74 -19.58 -2.15
CA PRO A 229 6.57 -20.55 -3.23
C PRO A 229 5.09 -20.69 -3.61
N VAL A 230 4.83 -20.78 -4.91
CA VAL A 230 3.47 -20.97 -5.46
C VAL A 230 3.42 -22.23 -6.33
N PRO A 231 2.33 -23.01 -6.29
CA PRO A 231 2.21 -24.28 -7.02
C PRO A 231 1.82 -24.09 -8.49
N SER A 232 1.42 -22.89 -8.90
CA SER A 232 1.03 -22.55 -10.27
C SER A 232 1.29 -21.06 -10.57
N PRO A 233 1.32 -20.64 -11.85
CA PRO A 233 1.43 -19.23 -12.21
C PRO A 233 0.26 -18.42 -11.66
N MET A 234 0.57 -17.46 -10.79
CA MET A 234 -0.42 -16.61 -10.13
C MET A 234 0.19 -15.27 -9.70
N ALA A 235 -0.69 -14.34 -9.35
CA ALA A 235 -0.35 -13.15 -8.61
C ALA A 235 -1.43 -12.85 -7.56
N TYR A 236 -0.98 -12.53 -6.36
CA TYR A 236 -1.80 -11.88 -5.35
C TYR A 236 -1.09 -10.62 -4.92
N ALA A 237 -1.68 -9.46 -5.14
CA ALA A 237 -1.05 -8.18 -4.88
C ALA A 237 -2.01 -7.25 -4.14
N HIS A 238 -1.46 -6.50 -3.18
CA HIS A 238 -2.17 -5.42 -2.52
C HIS A 238 -1.83 -4.09 -3.18
N ALA A 239 -2.85 -3.27 -3.38
CA ALA A 239 -2.76 -1.94 -3.98
C ALA A 239 -3.29 -0.91 -3.00
N SER A 240 -2.53 0.17 -2.79
CA SER A 240 -2.93 1.29 -1.93
C SER A 240 -2.71 2.62 -2.62
N TRP A 241 -3.72 3.48 -2.56
CA TRP A 241 -3.67 4.83 -3.11
C TRP A 241 -3.35 5.82 -2.00
N ARG A 242 -2.18 6.47 -2.09
CA ARG A 242 -1.84 7.58 -1.18
C ARG A 242 -2.45 8.90 -1.64
N GLU A 243 -2.61 9.04 -2.94
CA GLU A 243 -3.25 10.16 -3.60
C GLU A 243 -4.28 9.59 -4.59
N ALA A 244 -5.29 10.39 -4.92
CA ALA A 244 -6.27 9.99 -5.90
C ALA A 244 -5.60 9.80 -7.27
N GLY A 245 -5.91 8.72 -7.98
CA GLY A 245 -5.29 8.50 -9.27
C GLY A 245 -5.59 7.15 -9.92
N PRO A 246 -5.11 6.98 -11.16
CA PRO A 246 -5.34 5.76 -11.93
C PRO A 246 -4.33 4.66 -11.60
N TRP A 247 -4.75 3.43 -11.84
CA TRP A 247 -3.96 2.21 -11.88
C TRP A 247 -4.32 1.42 -13.12
N ARG A 248 -3.30 1.08 -13.92
CA ARG A 248 -3.48 0.19 -15.06
C ARG A 248 -3.14 -1.23 -14.66
N ILE A 249 -4.14 -2.11 -14.68
CA ILE A 249 -3.98 -3.54 -14.45
C ILE A 249 -3.64 -4.20 -15.79
N THR A 250 -2.44 -4.78 -15.88
CA THR A 250 -1.92 -5.45 -17.06
C THR A 250 -2.66 -6.76 -17.34
N ALA A 251 -2.64 -7.20 -18.60
CA ALA A 251 -3.26 -8.44 -19.08
C ALA A 251 -2.35 -9.68 -18.94
N ASP A 252 -1.50 -9.71 -17.91
CA ASP A 252 -0.45 -10.73 -17.73
C ASP A 252 -0.99 -12.13 -17.43
N TYR A 253 -2.24 -12.23 -16.97
CA TYR A 253 -2.92 -13.48 -16.64
C TYR A 253 -4.32 -13.52 -17.25
N ALA A 254 -4.77 -14.71 -17.63
CA ALA A 254 -6.10 -14.91 -18.20
C ALA A 254 -7.20 -14.66 -17.17
N GLU A 255 -7.08 -15.20 -15.96
CA GLU A 255 -8.05 -14.99 -14.87
C GLU A 255 -7.54 -13.88 -13.96
N ARG A 256 -8.34 -12.81 -13.82
CA ARG A 256 -8.01 -11.65 -13.01
C ARG A 256 -9.26 -11.13 -12.31
N ALA A 257 -9.10 -10.70 -11.08
CA ALA A 257 -10.14 -10.06 -10.29
C ALA A 257 -9.57 -8.96 -9.41
N VAL A 258 -10.35 -7.92 -9.16
CA VAL A 258 -10.02 -6.86 -8.20
C VAL A 258 -11.10 -6.76 -7.13
N TYR A 259 -10.66 -6.58 -5.88
CA TYR A 259 -11.52 -6.50 -4.71
C TYR A 259 -11.10 -5.31 -3.83
N PRO A 260 -11.92 -4.24 -3.71
CA PRO A 260 -11.68 -3.17 -2.76
C PRO A 260 -11.88 -3.67 -1.34
N VAL A 261 -10.85 -3.52 -0.52
CA VAL A 261 -10.90 -3.85 0.91
C VAL A 261 -11.40 -2.64 1.70
N ARG A 262 -11.01 -1.44 1.29
CA ARG A 262 -11.39 -0.16 1.90
C ARG A 262 -11.50 0.91 0.81
N GLY A 263 -12.48 1.80 0.93
CA GLY A 263 -12.74 2.80 -0.10
C GLY A 263 -13.43 2.16 -1.31
N THR A 264 -13.47 2.88 -2.44
CA THR A 264 -14.14 2.42 -3.65
C THR A 264 -13.20 2.51 -4.85
N LEU A 265 -13.45 1.66 -5.84
CA LEU A 265 -12.76 1.71 -7.12
C LEU A 265 -13.74 2.16 -8.20
N ASP A 266 -13.30 3.04 -9.09
CA ASP A 266 -13.99 3.33 -10.34
C ASP A 266 -13.35 2.51 -11.47
N ILE A 267 -14.16 1.69 -12.13
CA ILE A 267 -13.77 0.88 -13.28
C ILE A 267 -14.63 1.30 -14.46
N HIS A 268 -14.08 2.12 -15.36
CA HIS A 268 -14.77 2.65 -16.53
C HIS A 268 -16.12 3.32 -16.20
N GLY A 269 -16.20 4.11 -15.12
CA GLY A 269 -17.42 4.78 -14.68
C GLY A 269 -18.35 3.92 -13.82
N THR A 270 -17.97 2.67 -13.54
CA THR A 270 -18.70 1.79 -12.62
C THR A 270 -17.99 1.78 -11.26
N THR A 271 -18.69 2.23 -10.22
CA THR A 271 -18.21 2.16 -8.84
C THR A 271 -18.28 0.73 -8.32
N LEU A 272 -17.15 0.23 -7.84
CA LEU A 272 -17.00 -1.04 -7.14
C LEU A 272 -16.78 -0.75 -5.64
N GLU A 273 -17.69 -1.25 -4.81
CA GLU A 273 -17.71 -1.03 -3.37
C GLU A 273 -17.08 -2.19 -2.58
N PRO A 274 -16.64 -1.97 -1.33
CA PRO A 274 -16.21 -3.07 -0.46
C PRO A 274 -17.28 -4.14 -0.34
N GLY A 275 -16.86 -5.41 -0.37
CA GLY A 275 -17.78 -6.56 -0.41
C GLY A 275 -18.19 -6.98 -1.82
N GLN A 276 -17.78 -6.24 -2.86
CA GLN A 276 -17.95 -6.63 -4.26
C GLN A 276 -16.60 -7.00 -4.88
N MET A 277 -16.61 -7.97 -5.79
CA MET A 277 -15.43 -8.37 -6.56
C MET A 277 -15.72 -8.22 -8.05
N ALA A 278 -14.85 -7.54 -8.78
CA ALA A 278 -14.95 -7.42 -10.23
C ALA A 278 -14.03 -8.45 -10.90
N LEU A 279 -14.61 -9.30 -11.74
CA LEU A 279 -13.87 -10.17 -12.66
C LEU A 279 -13.49 -9.37 -13.90
N LEU A 280 -12.22 -9.42 -14.29
CA LEU A 280 -11.68 -8.67 -15.42
C LEU A 280 -11.62 -9.58 -16.65
N ALA A 281 -12.06 -9.06 -17.79
CA ALA A 281 -12.05 -9.81 -19.05
C ALA A 281 -10.62 -10.24 -19.43
N PRO A 282 -10.40 -11.47 -19.93
CA PRO A 282 -9.07 -11.95 -20.31
C PRO A 282 -8.48 -11.12 -21.45
N GLY A 283 -7.15 -10.95 -21.46
CA GLY A 283 -6.41 -10.33 -22.57
C GLY A 283 -6.55 -8.82 -22.72
N VAL A 284 -7.29 -8.14 -21.84
CA VAL A 284 -7.52 -6.69 -21.92
C VAL A 284 -6.94 -5.97 -20.70
N GLU A 285 -6.22 -4.87 -20.91
CA GLU A 285 -5.79 -3.99 -19.82
C GLU A 285 -6.98 -3.24 -19.24
N VAL A 286 -7.03 -3.10 -17.92
CA VAL A 286 -8.15 -2.42 -17.23
C VAL A 286 -7.62 -1.21 -16.47
N ASP A 287 -8.21 -0.05 -16.74
CA ASP A 287 -7.95 1.17 -15.99
C ASP A 287 -8.89 1.26 -14.80
N VAL A 288 -8.30 1.34 -13.61
CA VAL A 288 -9.00 1.51 -12.33
C VAL A 288 -8.61 2.87 -11.76
N ARG A 289 -9.55 3.60 -11.16
CA ARG A 289 -9.26 4.85 -10.45
C ARG A 289 -9.74 4.73 -9.02
N ALA A 290 -9.07 5.41 -8.10
CA ALA A 290 -9.50 5.48 -6.72
C ALA A 290 -9.10 6.79 -6.07
N GLU A 291 -9.78 7.13 -4.99
CA GLU A 291 -9.44 8.24 -4.11
C GLU A 291 -8.31 7.87 -3.15
N ALA A 292 -7.66 8.89 -2.58
CA ALA A 292 -6.66 8.71 -1.53
C ALA A 292 -7.23 7.93 -0.33
N GLY A 293 -6.45 6.98 0.20
CA GLY A 293 -6.85 6.12 1.31
C GLY A 293 -7.62 4.85 0.90
N THR A 294 -7.79 4.61 -0.40
CA THR A 294 -8.36 3.36 -0.92
C THR A 294 -7.34 2.23 -0.87
N GLU A 295 -7.81 1.04 -0.51
CA GLU A 295 -7.04 -0.21 -0.54
C GLU A 295 -7.81 -1.30 -1.28
N ALA A 296 -7.11 -2.03 -2.13
CA ALA A 296 -7.65 -3.14 -2.90
C ALA A 296 -6.66 -4.29 -3.03
N VAL A 297 -7.14 -5.44 -3.45
CA VAL A 297 -6.30 -6.56 -3.86
C VAL A 297 -6.58 -6.95 -5.30
N LEU A 298 -5.52 -7.28 -6.02
CA LEU A 298 -5.54 -7.98 -7.30
C LEU A 298 -5.31 -9.47 -7.03
N ILE A 299 -6.20 -10.29 -7.55
CA ILE A 299 -6.10 -11.75 -7.57
C ILE A 299 -6.01 -12.15 -9.03
N ALA A 300 -4.97 -12.88 -9.41
CA ALA A 300 -4.75 -13.26 -10.79
C ALA A 300 -4.06 -14.62 -10.90
N GLY A 301 -4.28 -15.32 -12.01
CA GLY A 301 -3.58 -16.56 -12.30
C GLY A 301 -3.99 -17.19 -13.61
N GLU A 302 -3.30 -18.27 -13.94
CA GLU A 302 -3.67 -19.12 -15.07
C GLU A 302 -4.78 -20.11 -14.66
N PRO A 303 -5.71 -20.42 -15.58
CA PRO A 303 -6.72 -21.44 -15.34
C PRO A 303 -6.07 -22.76 -14.90
N LEU A 304 -6.71 -23.43 -13.95
CA LEU A 304 -6.26 -24.75 -13.50
C LEU A 304 -6.36 -25.80 -14.61
N ASP A 305 -5.65 -26.90 -14.42
CA ASP A 305 -5.63 -28.11 -15.27
C ASP A 305 -6.95 -28.93 -15.25
N GLY A 306 -8.07 -28.29 -14.87
CA GLY A 306 -9.40 -28.87 -14.82
C GLY A 306 -10.19 -28.49 -13.57
N PRO A 307 -11.46 -28.92 -13.47
CA PRO A 307 -12.34 -28.57 -12.36
C PRO A 307 -11.87 -29.21 -11.05
N ARG A 308 -12.23 -28.57 -9.93
CA ARG A 308 -12.14 -29.15 -8.58
C ARG A 308 -13.52 -29.31 -7.98
N HIS A 309 -13.75 -30.46 -7.37
CA HIS A 309 -14.92 -30.72 -6.55
C HIS A 309 -14.62 -30.23 -5.15
N ILE A 310 -15.53 -29.43 -4.59
CA ILE A 310 -15.42 -28.88 -3.24
C ILE A 310 -16.59 -29.42 -2.42
N TRP A 311 -16.29 -29.93 -1.24
CA TRP A 311 -17.28 -30.27 -0.23
C TRP A 311 -16.70 -29.90 1.13
N TRP A 312 -17.39 -29.01 1.86
CA TRP A 312 -16.92 -28.47 3.14
C TRP A 312 -15.46 -27.99 3.01
N ASN A 313 -14.54 -28.54 3.81
CA ASN A 313 -13.12 -28.19 3.84
C ASN A 313 -12.26 -29.07 2.90
N PHE A 314 -12.86 -29.86 2.02
CA PHE A 314 -12.14 -30.74 1.10
C PHE A 314 -12.31 -30.28 -0.34
N ALA A 315 -11.18 -30.19 -1.06
CA ALA A 315 -11.15 -29.89 -2.49
C ALA A 315 -10.26 -30.92 -3.21
N SER A 316 -10.75 -31.51 -4.30
CA SER A 316 -9.96 -32.42 -5.14
C SER A 316 -10.52 -32.50 -6.55
N SER A 317 -9.65 -32.82 -7.50
CA SER A 317 -9.99 -33.19 -8.87
C SER A 317 -10.77 -34.51 -8.97
N ARG A 318 -10.80 -35.31 -7.90
CA ARG A 318 -11.43 -36.64 -7.86
C ARG A 318 -12.53 -36.72 -6.80
N ARG A 319 -13.76 -37.07 -7.19
CA ARG A 319 -14.89 -37.22 -6.24
C ARG A 319 -14.65 -38.33 -5.21
N GLU A 320 -14.10 -39.46 -5.62
CA GLU A 320 -13.76 -40.58 -4.72
C GLU A 320 -12.79 -40.17 -3.61
N ARG A 321 -11.87 -39.23 -3.89
CA ARG A 321 -10.92 -38.72 -2.91
C ARG A 321 -11.59 -37.89 -1.83
N LEU A 322 -12.66 -37.17 -2.16
CA LEU A 322 -13.49 -36.47 -1.19
C LEU A 322 -14.22 -37.44 -0.27
N GLU A 323 -14.79 -38.51 -0.80
CA GLU A 323 -15.44 -39.55 0.02
C GLU A 323 -14.45 -40.23 0.97
N GLN A 324 -13.24 -40.51 0.49
CA GLN A 324 -12.16 -41.02 1.34
C GLN A 324 -11.81 -40.01 2.45
N ALA A 325 -11.66 -38.72 2.12
CA ALA A 325 -11.35 -37.68 3.12
C ALA A 325 -12.45 -37.53 4.18
N LYS A 326 -13.73 -37.66 3.79
CA LYS A 326 -14.85 -37.69 4.75
C LYS A 326 -14.76 -38.89 5.69
N ALA A 327 -14.52 -40.09 5.15
CA ALA A 327 -14.35 -41.29 5.96
C ALA A 327 -13.14 -41.19 6.88
N ASP A 328 -12.02 -40.62 6.41
CA ASP A 328 -10.81 -40.37 7.18
C ASP A 328 -11.06 -39.39 8.32
N TRP A 329 -11.80 -38.30 8.06
CA TRP A 329 -12.15 -37.34 9.08
C TRP A 329 -13.09 -37.93 10.12
N ALA A 330 -14.13 -38.65 9.70
CA ALA A 330 -15.08 -39.31 10.59
C ALA A 330 -14.37 -40.30 11.53
N ALA A 331 -13.46 -41.10 10.97
CA ALA A 331 -12.66 -42.09 11.69
C ALA A 331 -11.40 -41.54 12.39
N GLN A 332 -11.23 -40.21 12.43
CA GLN A 332 -10.10 -39.54 13.10
C GLN A 332 -8.72 -40.00 12.61
N ARG A 333 -8.58 -40.25 11.31
CA ARG A 333 -7.31 -40.66 10.68
C ARG A 333 -6.39 -39.49 10.32
N PHE A 334 -6.87 -38.26 10.42
CA PHE A 334 -6.03 -37.06 10.28
C PHE A 334 -5.20 -36.83 11.55
N ALA A 335 -4.03 -36.19 11.40
CA ALA A 335 -3.20 -35.81 12.54
C ALA A 335 -3.94 -34.86 13.48
N THR A 336 -3.68 -34.98 14.78
CA THR A 336 -4.22 -34.06 15.79
C THR A 336 -3.37 -32.79 15.87
N ILE A 337 -3.98 -31.72 16.38
CA ILE A 337 -3.27 -30.46 16.63
C ILE A 337 -2.49 -30.61 17.95
N PRO A 338 -1.16 -30.35 17.95
CA PRO A 338 -0.38 -30.39 19.20
C PRO A 338 -0.95 -29.41 20.23
N GLY A 339 -1.25 -29.91 21.43
CA GLY A 339 -1.83 -29.11 22.52
C GLY A 339 -3.34 -28.89 22.43
N ASP A 340 -4.01 -29.42 21.40
CA ASP A 340 -5.45 -29.30 21.22
C ASP A 340 -6.05 -30.61 20.67
N ALA A 341 -6.20 -31.58 21.58
CA ALA A 341 -6.73 -32.91 21.25
C ALA A 341 -8.25 -33.04 21.48
N VAL A 342 -8.88 -32.00 22.04
CA VAL A 342 -10.25 -32.07 22.56
C VAL A 342 -11.24 -31.38 21.63
N GLU A 343 -10.86 -30.22 21.08
CA GLU A 343 -11.77 -29.44 20.25
C GLU A 343 -11.75 -29.96 18.80
N ARG A 344 -12.93 -30.34 18.29
CA ARG A 344 -13.10 -30.88 16.94
C ARG A 344 -14.42 -30.41 16.35
N ILE A 345 -14.36 -30.04 15.07
CA ILE A 345 -15.55 -29.71 14.28
C ILE A 345 -16.06 -31.00 13.60
N PRO A 346 -17.30 -31.45 13.88
CA PRO A 346 -17.87 -32.62 13.19
C PRO A 346 -18.13 -32.31 11.71
N LEU A 347 -18.34 -33.36 10.90
CA LEU A 347 -18.87 -33.17 9.55
C LEU A 347 -20.28 -32.55 9.64
N PRO A 348 -20.67 -31.68 8.68
CA PRO A 348 -22.01 -31.08 8.63
C PRO A 348 -23.12 -32.11 8.37
#